data_AF-K1QWA1-F1
#
_entry.id   AF-K1QWA1-F1
#
_cell.length_a   1.000
_cell.length_b   1.000
_cell.length_c   1.000
_cell.angle_alpha   90.00
_cell.angle_beta   90.00
_cell.angle_gamma   90.00
#
_symmetry.space_group_name_H-M   'P 1'
#
loop_
_entity.id
_entity.type
_entity.pdbx_description
1 polymer ?
#
loop_
_entity_poly.entity_id
_entity_poly.type
_entity_poly.pdbx_seq_one_letter_code
_entity_poly.pdbx_strand_id
1 'polypeptide(L)'
;MAACSSSWNGNERWHDTYNCPVCDQEFDDAAILEIHVNGHFSANNTPVVDNDFALAQELGKSEHEDQEQKQFEALQAMYGMKGNSSYKKQYEKTLENSFTRGELSITEYHLRKQSMKTRDLAGTDDGHSCTKGVMERLATYYGTKPPNIASVYLASHVDHYSASYGDRGWGCGYRNFQMLLSSLAANPTYSKVLFNGKPMIPSIPKIQQLIEAAWAKGFDQQGREQLGNKVTNTTKWIGATEIAATLYSLKVRCQLLDFHKPSGPQGTHPRLFEWIKAYFEKREPYKLPIYLQHHGHSRTVVGIEEMREGGFRLLIFDPSTPRKQMQQYHGVVNGGNLRTIRRTLYGLKAKQYQLVAVTGVLTDQQYEEYKVLRSQRID
;
A
#
# COMPACT_ATOMS: atom_id res chain seq x y z
N MET A 1 49.84 -30.41 -109.78
CA MET A 1 48.84 -31.26 -110.46
C MET A 1 48.95 -32.68 -109.91
N ALA A 2 47.80 -33.36 -109.82
CA ALA A 2 47.52 -34.67 -109.21
C ALA A 2 47.61 -34.69 -107.66
N ALA A 3 46.64 -35.07 -106.82
CA ALA A 3 45.27 -35.60 -106.82
C ALA A 3 45.20 -36.89 -105.95
N CYS A 4 44.25 -36.87 -105.00
CA CYS A 4 43.55 -38.00 -104.33
C CYS A 4 44.36 -38.90 -103.37
N SER A 5 43.81 -39.44 -102.27
CA SER A 5 42.43 -39.52 -101.73
C SER A 5 42.41 -40.07 -100.28
N SER A 6 41.19 -40.09 -99.68
CA SER A 6 40.69 -40.86 -98.51
C SER A 6 40.81 -40.18 -97.13
N SER A 7 39.88 -40.28 -96.15
CA SER A 7 38.51 -40.81 -96.03
C SER A 7 38.01 -40.67 -94.56
N TRP A 8 36.79 -40.14 -94.35
CA TRP A 8 35.77 -40.49 -93.32
C TRP A 8 35.83 -40.01 -91.84
N ASN A 9 34.77 -39.26 -91.48
CA ASN A 9 33.87 -39.26 -90.30
C ASN A 9 34.38 -39.49 -88.85
N GLY A 10 33.98 -38.59 -87.96
CA GLY A 10 33.88 -38.82 -86.50
C GLY A 10 33.10 -37.70 -85.80
N ASN A 11 32.05 -38.08 -85.08
CA ASN A 11 31.01 -37.25 -84.46
C ASN A 11 31.47 -36.80 -83.06
N GLU A 12 31.88 -35.53 -82.87
CA GLU A 12 32.28 -35.01 -81.55
C GLU A 12 31.04 -34.60 -80.72
N ARG A 13 30.70 -35.43 -79.73
CA ARG A 13 29.79 -35.07 -78.64
C ARG A 13 30.58 -34.28 -77.58
N TRP A 14 30.28 -32.99 -77.46
CA TRP A 14 30.64 -32.18 -76.30
C TRP A 14 29.96 -32.78 -75.07
N HIS A 15 30.73 -33.28 -74.11
CA HIS A 15 30.22 -33.64 -72.79
C HIS A 15 30.46 -32.42 -71.90
N ASP A 16 29.40 -31.71 -71.52
CA ASP A 16 29.50 -30.62 -70.54
C ASP A 16 29.74 -31.23 -69.16
N THR A 17 30.90 -30.97 -68.57
CA THR A 17 31.21 -31.31 -67.17
C THR A 17 30.79 -30.17 -66.26
N TYR A 18 30.19 -30.49 -65.11
CA TYR A 18 29.68 -29.53 -64.14
C TYR A 18 30.44 -29.65 -62.81
N ASN A 19 30.92 -28.54 -62.26
CA ASN A 19 31.67 -28.53 -61.00
C ASN A 19 30.78 -28.08 -59.85
N CYS A 20 30.93 -28.71 -58.69
CA CYS A 20 30.24 -28.27 -57.48
C CYS A 20 30.84 -26.95 -56.96
N PRO A 21 30.05 -25.87 -56.82
CA PRO A 21 30.57 -24.58 -56.37
C PRO A 21 30.99 -24.53 -54.88
N VAL A 22 30.74 -25.61 -54.12
CA VAL A 22 31.04 -25.70 -52.69
C VAL A 22 32.35 -26.45 -52.43
N CYS A 23 32.63 -27.50 -53.20
CA CYS A 23 33.80 -28.37 -52.99
C CYS A 23 34.63 -28.66 -54.25
N ASP A 24 34.29 -28.05 -55.38
CA ASP A 24 34.96 -28.17 -56.69
C ASP A 24 35.05 -29.60 -57.26
N GLN A 25 34.21 -30.52 -56.78
CA GLN A 25 34.13 -31.86 -57.36
C GLN A 25 33.43 -31.83 -58.73
N GLU A 26 34.01 -32.51 -59.72
CA GLU A 26 33.52 -32.63 -61.10
C GLU A 26 32.45 -33.72 -61.25
N PHE A 27 31.39 -33.41 -62.01
CA PHE A 27 30.28 -34.31 -62.30
C PHE A 27 29.90 -34.25 -63.78
N ASP A 28 29.58 -35.42 -64.33
CA ASP A 28 29.19 -35.57 -65.74
C ASP A 28 27.67 -35.44 -65.97
N ASP A 29 26.89 -35.24 -64.90
CA ASP A 29 25.43 -35.17 -64.92
C ASP A 29 24.92 -34.06 -63.98
N ALA A 30 24.15 -33.12 -64.53
CA ALA A 30 23.60 -31.98 -63.81
C ALA A 30 22.62 -32.38 -62.70
N ALA A 31 21.85 -33.47 -62.86
CA ALA A 31 20.93 -33.94 -61.84
C ALA A 31 21.67 -34.56 -60.65
N ILE A 32 22.81 -35.23 -60.91
CA ILE A 32 23.68 -35.77 -59.85
C ILE A 32 24.38 -34.63 -59.11
N LEU A 33 24.85 -33.60 -59.85
CA LEU A 33 25.40 -32.39 -59.24
C LEU A 33 24.36 -31.71 -58.33
N GLU A 34 23.11 -31.56 -58.79
CA GLU A 34 22.05 -30.94 -58.00
C GLU A 34 21.78 -31.72 -56.69
N ILE A 35 21.71 -33.05 -56.74
CA ILE A 35 21.59 -33.89 -55.55
C ILE A 35 22.79 -33.70 -54.61
N HIS A 36 24.01 -33.64 -55.15
CA HIS A 36 25.23 -33.44 -54.37
C HIS A 36 25.29 -32.05 -53.71
N VAL A 37 24.98 -30.99 -54.45
CA VAL A 37 24.92 -29.60 -53.94
C VAL A 37 23.86 -29.51 -52.84
N ASN A 38 22.69 -30.09 -53.05
CA ASN A 38 21.66 -30.16 -52.02
C ASN A 38 22.11 -30.96 -50.79
N GLY A 39 23.02 -31.93 -50.95
CA GLY A 39 23.70 -32.64 -49.88
C GLY A 39 24.54 -31.75 -48.95
N HIS A 40 25.22 -30.73 -49.49
CA HIS A 40 26.00 -29.77 -48.67
C HIS A 40 25.11 -28.94 -47.74
N PHE A 41 23.91 -28.60 -48.19
CA PHE A 41 22.93 -27.80 -47.44
C PHE A 41 21.88 -28.64 -46.70
N SER A 42 22.00 -29.96 -46.76
CA SER A 42 21.11 -30.88 -46.03
C SER A 42 21.30 -30.72 -44.53
N ALA A 43 20.22 -30.85 -43.76
CA ALA A 43 20.17 -30.66 -42.30
C ALA A 43 21.17 -31.50 -41.47
N ASN A 44 21.84 -32.48 -42.09
CA ASN A 44 22.90 -33.27 -41.46
C ASN A 44 24.26 -32.56 -41.38
N ASN A 45 24.48 -31.49 -42.16
CA ASN A 45 25.71 -30.67 -42.15
C ASN A 45 25.56 -29.33 -41.43
N THR A 46 24.38 -28.98 -40.94
CA THR A 46 24.23 -27.89 -39.97
C THR A 46 24.80 -28.37 -38.62
N PRO A 47 25.82 -27.70 -38.05
CA PRO A 47 26.25 -28.02 -36.70
C PRO A 47 25.03 -27.92 -35.78
N VAL A 48 24.76 -29.00 -35.04
CA VAL A 48 23.66 -29.06 -34.08
C VAL A 48 23.79 -27.85 -33.15
N VAL A 49 22.80 -26.97 -33.19
CA VAL A 49 22.82 -25.67 -32.53
C VAL A 49 22.52 -25.84 -31.04
N ASP A 50 23.40 -26.53 -30.32
CA ASP A 50 23.32 -26.68 -28.86
C ASP A 50 23.60 -25.31 -28.17
N ASN A 51 24.31 -24.42 -28.87
CA ASN A 51 24.62 -23.06 -28.40
C ASN A 51 23.41 -22.11 -28.41
N ASP A 52 22.50 -22.17 -29.38
CA ASP A 52 21.37 -21.22 -29.44
C ASP A 52 20.32 -21.54 -28.38
N PHE A 53 20.09 -22.82 -28.10
CA PHE A 53 19.20 -23.23 -27.01
C PHE A 53 19.78 -22.88 -25.64
N ALA A 54 21.09 -23.11 -25.43
CA ALA A 54 21.77 -22.71 -24.20
C ALA A 54 21.79 -21.18 -24.02
N LEU A 55 22.08 -20.42 -25.08
CA LEU A 55 22.06 -18.95 -25.08
C LEU A 55 20.64 -18.41 -24.83
N ALA A 56 19.61 -18.99 -25.46
CA ALA A 56 18.22 -18.61 -25.21
C ALA A 56 17.79 -18.91 -23.77
N GLN A 57 18.25 -20.03 -23.19
CA GLN A 57 18.01 -20.36 -21.79
C GLN A 57 18.73 -19.39 -20.84
N GLU A 58 19.97 -19.01 -21.13
CA GLU A 58 20.74 -18.05 -20.35
C GLU A 58 20.16 -16.63 -20.42
N LEU A 59 19.78 -16.18 -21.62
CA LEU A 59 19.06 -14.92 -21.81
C LEU A 59 17.71 -14.93 -21.07
N GLY A 60 16.96 -16.02 -21.13
CA GLY A 60 15.70 -16.16 -20.39
C GLY A 60 15.88 -16.12 -18.87
N LYS A 61 16.96 -16.71 -18.34
CA LYS A 61 17.32 -16.61 -16.91
C LYS A 61 17.70 -15.18 -16.54
N SER A 62 18.57 -14.54 -17.33
CA SER A 62 19.00 -13.15 -17.12
C SER A 62 17.81 -12.17 -17.18
N GLU A 63 16.91 -12.33 -18.15
CA GLU A 63 15.68 -11.53 -18.24
C GLU A 63 14.75 -11.76 -17.05
N HIS A 64 14.62 -13.00 -16.57
CA HIS A 64 13.84 -13.32 -15.39
C HIS A 64 14.44 -12.68 -14.13
N GLU A 65 15.75 -12.80 -13.93
CA GLU A 65 16.48 -12.16 -12.83
C GLU A 65 16.33 -10.63 -12.87
N ASP A 66 16.46 -10.03 -14.06
CA ASP A 66 16.23 -8.59 -14.28
C ASP A 66 14.80 -8.18 -13.95
N GLN A 67 13.82 -8.99 -14.33
CA GLN A 67 12.41 -8.75 -14.02
C GLN A 67 12.16 -8.86 -12.52
N GLU A 68 12.69 -9.88 -11.85
CA GLU A 68 12.59 -10.06 -10.40
C GLU A 68 13.24 -8.89 -9.65
N GLN A 69 14.42 -8.46 -10.08
CA GLN A 69 15.12 -7.31 -9.50
C GLN A 69 14.30 -6.03 -9.66
N LYS A 70 13.75 -5.78 -10.86
CA LYS A 70 12.86 -4.62 -11.12
C LYS A 70 11.59 -4.70 -10.26
N GLN A 71 10.99 -5.88 -10.11
CA GLN A 71 9.81 -6.09 -9.27
C GLN A 71 10.13 -5.86 -7.78
N PHE A 72 11.23 -6.41 -7.28
CA PHE A 72 11.70 -6.22 -5.91
C PHE A 72 11.95 -4.74 -5.62
N GLU A 73 12.60 -4.05 -6.55
CA GLU A 73 12.81 -2.61 -6.49
C GLU A 73 11.52 -1.79 -6.50
N ALA A 74 10.55 -2.17 -7.34
CA ALA A 74 9.25 -1.52 -7.38
C ALA A 74 8.50 -1.71 -6.05
N LEU A 75 8.54 -2.90 -5.46
CA LEU A 75 7.96 -3.19 -4.16
C LEU A 75 8.65 -2.37 -3.06
N GLN A 76 9.99 -2.35 -3.02
CA GLN A 76 10.73 -1.54 -2.07
C GLN A 76 10.38 -0.05 -2.19
N ALA A 77 10.16 0.46 -3.41
CA ALA A 77 9.72 1.83 -3.60
C ALA A 77 8.30 2.06 -3.05
N MET A 78 7.36 1.16 -3.37
CA MET A 78 5.97 1.22 -2.94
C MET A 78 5.85 1.23 -1.41
N TYR A 79 6.60 0.37 -0.71
CA TYR A 79 6.60 0.28 0.75
C TYR A 79 7.54 1.28 1.43
N GLY A 80 8.16 2.21 0.69
CA GLY A 80 9.04 3.24 1.27
C GLY A 80 10.38 2.74 1.82
N MET A 81 10.82 1.55 1.38
CA MET A 81 12.05 0.89 1.83
C MET A 81 13.33 1.44 1.18
N LYS A 82 13.22 2.13 0.02
CA LYS A 82 14.37 2.65 -0.75
C LYS A 82 15.18 3.79 -0.07
N GLY A 83 14.84 4.24 1.14
CA GLY A 83 15.64 5.20 1.93
C GLY A 83 15.79 6.63 1.37
N ASN A 84 15.25 6.92 0.19
CA ASN A 84 15.53 8.16 -0.54
C ASN A 84 14.59 9.33 -0.21
N SER A 85 13.48 9.06 0.47
CA SER A 85 12.45 10.06 0.81
C SER A 85 12.12 10.05 2.30
N SER A 86 11.62 11.19 2.78
CA SER A 86 11.14 11.37 4.14
C SER A 86 9.96 12.34 4.13
N TYR A 87 9.21 12.41 5.23
CA TYR A 87 8.14 13.40 5.39
C TYR A 87 8.57 14.81 5.01
N LYS A 88 9.73 15.25 5.53
CA LYS A 88 10.25 16.60 5.30
C LYS A 88 10.61 16.84 3.83
N LYS A 89 11.39 15.92 3.22
CA LYS A 89 11.80 16.04 1.81
C LYS A 89 10.58 16.06 0.88
N GLN A 90 9.60 15.20 1.14
CA GLN A 90 8.37 15.15 0.36
C GLN A 90 7.52 16.41 0.56
N TYR A 91 7.43 16.92 1.80
CA TYR A 91 6.68 18.13 2.10
C TYR A 91 7.26 19.33 1.35
N GLU A 92 8.57 19.55 1.43
CA GLU A 92 9.26 20.66 0.76
C GLU A 92 9.05 20.59 -0.76
N LYS A 93 9.32 19.42 -1.37
CA LYS A 93 9.14 19.20 -2.81
C LYS A 93 7.69 19.44 -3.25
N THR A 94 6.72 18.92 -2.50
CA THR A 94 5.30 19.03 -2.88
C THR A 94 4.78 20.45 -2.67
N LEU A 95 5.23 21.15 -1.61
CA LEU A 95 4.90 22.54 -1.36
C LEU A 95 5.43 23.45 -2.47
N GLU A 96 6.69 23.26 -2.88
CA GLU A 96 7.31 23.98 -3.99
C GLU A 96 6.57 23.74 -5.31
N ASN A 97 6.24 22.48 -5.61
CA ASN A 97 5.44 22.16 -6.79
C ASN A 97 4.06 22.83 -6.79
N SER A 98 3.34 22.83 -5.65
CA SER A 98 2.04 23.50 -5.54
C SER A 98 2.16 25.02 -5.70
N PHE A 99 3.24 25.64 -5.22
CA PHE A 99 3.51 27.07 -5.44
C PHE A 99 3.79 27.36 -6.92
N THR A 100 4.64 26.57 -7.58
CA THR A 100 4.95 26.72 -9.01
C THR A 100 3.72 26.54 -9.90
N ARG A 101 2.77 25.67 -9.50
CA ARG A 101 1.49 25.50 -10.20
C ARG A 101 0.46 26.61 -9.94
N GLY A 102 0.77 27.60 -9.10
CA GLY A 102 -0.15 28.69 -8.75
C GLY A 102 -1.29 28.28 -7.80
N GLU A 103 -1.18 27.13 -7.12
CA GLU A 103 -2.20 26.66 -6.17
C GLU A 103 -2.08 27.31 -4.78
N LEU A 104 -0.95 27.97 -4.51
CA LEU A 104 -0.64 28.63 -3.25
C LEU A 104 -0.20 30.07 -3.48
N SER A 105 -0.67 30.97 -2.61
CA SER A 105 -0.15 32.34 -2.58
C SER A 105 1.29 32.37 -2.05
N ILE A 106 2.05 33.41 -2.42
CA ILE A 106 3.42 33.63 -1.92
C ILE A 106 3.46 33.70 -0.38
N THR A 107 2.48 34.39 0.22
CA THR A 107 2.34 34.50 1.67
C THR A 107 2.12 33.14 2.31
N GLU A 108 1.21 32.34 1.74
CA GLU A 108 0.92 31.00 2.27
C GLU A 108 2.10 30.04 2.12
N TYR A 109 2.83 30.10 1.00
CA TYR A 109 4.06 29.34 0.81
C TYR A 109 5.10 29.65 1.91
N HIS A 110 5.39 30.93 2.16
CA HIS A 110 6.37 31.33 3.18
C HIS A 110 5.92 30.99 4.60
N LEU A 111 4.64 31.19 4.94
CA LEU A 111 4.09 30.81 6.23
C LEU A 111 4.23 29.30 6.48
N ARG A 112 3.92 28.47 5.49
CA ARG A 112 4.06 27.00 5.60
C ARG A 112 5.53 26.59 5.70
N LYS A 113 6.43 27.20 4.91
CA LYS A 113 7.88 26.93 4.97
C LYS A 113 8.49 27.32 6.32
N GLN A 114 8.05 28.44 6.92
CA GLN A 114 8.50 28.87 8.25
C GLN A 114 7.94 27.96 9.35
N SER A 115 6.65 27.61 9.29
CA SER A 115 6.00 26.68 10.22
C SER A 115 6.71 25.32 10.25
N MET A 116 7.15 24.80 9.11
CA MET A 116 7.91 23.53 9.07
C MET A 116 9.22 23.61 9.86
N LYS A 117 10.01 24.70 9.69
CA LYS A 117 11.33 24.84 10.33
C LYS A 117 11.26 24.90 11.85
N THR A 118 10.29 25.60 12.41
CA THR A 118 10.16 25.77 13.87
C THR A 118 9.63 24.53 14.58
N ARG A 119 8.96 23.62 13.85
CA ARG A 119 8.16 22.53 14.44
C ARG A 119 8.81 21.16 14.43
N ASP A 120 9.84 20.95 13.59
CA ASP A 120 10.74 19.79 13.69
C ASP A 120 11.31 19.64 15.12
N LEU A 121 11.39 20.74 15.87
CA LEU A 121 11.86 20.77 17.27
C LEU A 121 10.78 20.45 18.31
N ALA A 122 9.49 20.65 18.01
CA ALA A 122 8.39 20.54 18.99
C ALA A 122 7.65 19.20 18.96
N GLY A 123 7.82 18.38 17.91
CA GLY A 123 7.21 17.04 17.80
C GLY A 123 5.67 17.02 17.74
N THR A 124 5.03 18.17 17.58
CA THR A 124 3.57 18.33 17.59
C THR A 124 3.06 18.56 16.17
N ASP A 125 1.92 17.96 15.81
CA ASP A 125 1.28 18.14 14.50
C ASP A 125 0.83 19.60 14.28
N ASP A 126 0.82 20.04 13.03
CA ASP A 126 0.52 21.44 12.70
C ASP A 126 -0.97 21.78 12.72
N GLY A 127 -1.84 20.77 12.72
CA GLY A 127 -3.28 20.90 12.68
C GLY A 127 -3.82 21.36 11.33
N HIS A 128 -2.98 21.59 10.32
CA HIS A 128 -3.41 22.12 9.02
C HIS A 128 -4.25 21.10 8.24
N SER A 129 -3.95 19.82 8.37
CA SER A 129 -4.76 18.75 7.78
C SER A 129 -5.92 18.28 8.68
N CYS A 130 -6.08 18.89 9.86
CA CYS A 130 -7.08 18.51 10.84
C CYS A 130 -8.44 19.16 10.53
N THR A 131 -9.51 18.38 10.69
CA THR A 131 -10.90 18.85 10.71
C THR A 131 -11.57 18.39 12.00
N LYS A 132 -11.86 19.35 12.88
CA LYS A 132 -12.50 19.12 14.17
C LYS A 132 -14.02 19.24 14.08
N GLY A 133 -14.75 18.77 15.08
CA GLY A 133 -16.18 19.05 15.20
C GLY A 133 -17.10 18.17 14.33
N VAL A 134 -16.55 17.18 13.62
CA VAL A 134 -17.34 16.34 12.69
C VAL A 134 -18.25 15.40 13.48
N MET A 135 -17.79 14.85 14.60
CA MET A 135 -18.56 13.91 15.42
C MET A 135 -19.79 14.55 16.05
N GLU A 136 -19.69 15.81 16.47
CA GLU A 136 -20.76 16.62 17.03
C GLU A 136 -21.84 16.93 15.98
N ARG A 137 -21.41 17.16 14.74
CA ARG A 137 -22.32 17.36 13.60
C ARG A 137 -23.03 16.08 13.23
N LEU A 138 -22.32 14.94 13.26
CA LEU A 138 -22.95 13.62 13.10
C LEU A 138 -23.95 13.34 14.22
N ALA A 139 -23.58 13.57 15.48
CA ALA A 139 -24.46 13.37 16.63
C ALA A 139 -25.75 14.20 16.50
N THR A 140 -25.62 15.48 16.13
CA THR A 140 -26.78 16.36 15.83
C THR A 140 -27.65 15.78 14.71
N TYR A 141 -27.05 15.37 13.59
CA TYR A 141 -27.77 14.78 12.46
C TYR A 141 -28.54 13.52 12.87
N TYR A 142 -27.90 12.59 13.57
CA TYR A 142 -28.54 11.35 14.00
C TYR A 142 -29.58 11.56 15.11
N GLY A 143 -29.43 12.62 15.91
CA GLY A 143 -30.45 13.06 16.87
C GLY A 143 -31.80 13.41 16.23
N THR A 144 -31.81 13.78 14.95
CA THR A 144 -33.06 14.00 14.18
C THR A 144 -33.81 12.71 13.80
N LYS A 145 -33.23 11.54 14.11
CA LYS A 145 -33.76 10.20 13.80
C LYS A 145 -34.11 10.02 12.30
N PRO A 146 -33.09 9.96 11.42
CA PRO A 146 -33.31 9.73 9.98
C PRO A 146 -34.17 8.46 9.73
N PRO A 147 -35.13 8.50 8.79
CA PRO A 147 -36.19 7.50 8.69
C PRO A 147 -35.68 6.08 8.46
N ASN A 148 -34.62 5.90 7.67
CA ASN A 148 -34.14 4.56 7.26
C ASN A 148 -33.19 3.91 8.27
N ILE A 149 -32.93 4.57 9.40
CA ILE A 149 -31.96 4.14 10.41
C ILE A 149 -32.72 3.68 11.65
N ALA A 150 -32.52 2.42 12.04
CA ALA A 150 -33.11 1.83 13.24
C ALA A 150 -32.34 2.27 14.49
N SER A 151 -31.01 2.11 14.46
CA SER A 151 -30.10 2.51 15.53
C SER A 151 -28.78 3.00 14.96
N VAL A 152 -28.04 3.80 15.75
CA VAL A 152 -26.72 4.29 15.39
C VAL A 152 -25.87 4.40 16.63
N TYR A 153 -24.61 3.99 16.50
CA TYR A 153 -23.62 4.06 17.55
C TYR A 153 -22.40 4.81 17.03
N LEU A 154 -21.96 5.83 17.76
CA LEU A 154 -20.84 6.70 17.37
C LEU A 154 -19.73 6.61 18.41
N ALA A 155 -18.50 6.83 17.98
CA ALA A 155 -17.41 7.23 18.85
C ALA A 155 -17.72 8.59 19.50
N SER A 156 -17.23 8.81 20.72
CA SER A 156 -17.52 10.03 21.49
C SER A 156 -16.88 11.28 20.91
N HIS A 157 -15.63 11.18 20.45
CA HIS A 157 -14.89 12.28 19.83
C HIS A 157 -13.81 11.73 18.90
N VAL A 158 -13.65 12.33 17.72
CA VAL A 158 -12.58 12.03 16.77
C VAL A 158 -12.34 13.28 15.92
N ASP A 159 -11.11 13.82 15.97
CA ASP A 159 -10.66 14.80 14.99
C ASP A 159 -10.19 14.06 13.73
N HIS A 160 -10.67 14.48 12.55
CA HIS A 160 -10.21 13.90 11.28
C HIS A 160 -8.87 14.50 10.87
N TYR A 161 -7.92 13.66 10.46
CA TYR A 161 -6.63 14.08 9.91
C TYR A 161 -6.48 13.60 8.47
N SER A 162 -6.41 14.53 7.51
CA SER A 162 -6.12 14.20 6.12
C SER A 162 -4.62 14.04 5.86
N ALA A 163 -4.26 13.36 4.78
CA ALA A 163 -2.89 13.40 4.27
C ALA A 163 -2.48 14.84 3.94
N SER A 164 -1.24 15.20 4.27
CA SER A 164 -0.63 16.49 3.95
C SER A 164 0.34 16.35 2.77
N TYR A 165 1.05 17.43 2.45
CA TYR A 165 2.12 17.41 1.46
C TYR A 165 3.28 16.45 1.79
N GLY A 166 3.53 16.19 3.08
CA GLY A 166 4.65 15.34 3.50
C GLY A 166 4.37 13.85 3.48
N ASP A 167 3.10 13.44 3.44
CA ASP A 167 2.71 12.05 3.70
C ASP A 167 1.68 11.47 2.73
N ARG A 168 1.30 12.23 1.70
CA ARG A 168 0.41 11.72 0.65
C ARG A 168 1.03 10.49 -0.01
N GLY A 169 0.28 9.39 -0.04
CA GLY A 169 0.68 8.12 -0.66
C GLY A 169 1.25 7.07 0.30
N TRP A 170 1.55 7.41 1.56
CA TRP A 170 2.13 6.46 2.53
C TRP A 170 1.73 6.70 3.99
N GLY A 171 1.21 7.89 4.30
CA GLY A 171 0.93 8.36 5.66
C GLY A 171 -0.30 7.78 6.34
N CYS A 172 -1.09 6.93 5.68
CA CYS A 172 -2.42 6.56 6.16
C CYS A 172 -2.39 5.92 7.55
N GLY A 173 -1.45 5.02 7.84
CA GLY A 173 -1.30 4.42 9.17
C GLY A 173 -1.06 5.46 10.27
N TYR A 174 -0.16 6.41 10.00
CA TYR A 174 0.16 7.49 10.93
C TYR A 174 -1.02 8.46 11.15
N ARG A 175 -1.74 8.83 10.09
CA ARG A 175 -2.91 9.71 10.18
C ARG A 175 -4.08 9.07 10.91
N ASN A 176 -4.34 7.78 10.69
CA ASN A 176 -5.33 7.04 11.48
C ASN A 176 -4.92 6.91 12.94
N PHE A 177 -3.62 6.80 13.22
CA PHE A 177 -3.15 6.86 14.61
C PHE A 177 -3.37 8.24 15.24
N GLN A 178 -3.16 9.33 14.50
CA GLN A 178 -3.52 10.68 14.98
C GLN A 178 -5.03 10.81 15.28
N MET A 179 -5.89 10.25 14.43
CA MET A 179 -7.33 10.22 14.68
C MET A 179 -7.67 9.43 15.96
N LEU A 180 -7.07 8.26 16.16
CA LEU A 180 -7.22 7.49 17.42
C LEU A 180 -6.71 8.28 18.64
N LEU A 181 -5.52 8.86 18.55
CA LEU A 181 -4.91 9.67 19.61
C LEU A 181 -5.76 10.90 19.94
N SER A 182 -6.43 11.53 18.97
CA SER A 182 -7.35 12.65 19.23
C SER A 182 -8.55 12.24 20.09
N SER A 183 -9.03 11.01 19.94
CA SER A 183 -10.11 10.47 20.77
C SER A 183 -9.63 10.16 22.18
N LEU A 184 -8.43 9.57 22.30
CA LEU A 184 -7.77 9.28 23.57
C LEU A 184 -7.44 10.57 24.34
N ALA A 185 -7.00 11.61 23.64
CA ALA A 185 -6.69 12.92 24.20
C ALA A 185 -7.90 13.60 24.86
N ALA A 186 -9.10 13.39 24.30
CA ALA A 186 -10.36 13.91 24.82
C ALA A 186 -10.99 13.01 25.90
N ASN A 187 -10.49 11.78 26.09
CA ASN A 187 -10.86 10.92 27.21
C ASN A 187 -10.02 11.28 28.46
N PRO A 188 -10.63 11.62 29.61
CA PRO A 188 -9.88 12.06 30.80
C PRO A 188 -8.81 11.08 31.28
N THR A 189 -9.09 9.77 31.24
CA THR A 189 -8.17 8.72 31.67
C THR A 189 -6.91 8.70 30.80
N TYR A 190 -7.08 8.66 29.48
CA TYR A 190 -5.94 8.60 28.56
C TYR A 190 -5.26 9.95 28.37
N SER A 191 -5.98 11.07 28.52
CA SER A 191 -5.39 12.41 28.54
C SER A 191 -4.31 12.54 29.62
N LYS A 192 -4.58 12.00 30.82
CA LYS A 192 -3.61 11.95 31.91
C LYS A 192 -2.44 11.01 31.60
N VAL A 193 -2.73 9.79 31.14
CA VAL A 193 -1.71 8.74 30.91
C VAL A 193 -0.76 9.08 29.75
N LEU A 194 -1.29 9.62 28.64
CA LEU A 194 -0.53 9.82 27.41
C LEU A 194 -0.02 11.25 27.23
N PHE A 195 -0.77 12.24 27.72
CA PHE A 195 -0.53 13.65 27.40
C PHE A 195 -0.23 14.50 28.63
N ASN A 196 -0.09 13.91 29.82
CA ASN A 196 0.07 14.63 31.09
C ASN A 196 -1.00 15.74 31.28
N GLY A 197 -2.22 15.50 30.78
CA GLY A 197 -3.32 16.45 30.81
C GLY A 197 -3.22 17.63 29.82
N LYS A 198 -2.18 17.66 28.97
CA LYS A 198 -1.97 18.68 27.92
C LYS A 198 -2.06 18.03 26.55
N PRO A 199 -3.28 17.83 26.00
CA PRO A 199 -3.48 17.07 24.77
C PRO A 199 -2.82 17.77 23.57
N MET A 200 -1.67 17.26 23.14
CA MET A 200 -0.96 17.67 21.92
C MET A 200 -0.75 16.45 21.04
N ILE A 201 -1.34 16.46 19.85
CA ILE A 201 -1.24 15.32 18.93
C ILE A 201 0.14 15.33 18.28
N PRO A 202 0.88 14.20 18.31
CA PRO A 202 2.23 14.13 17.75
C PRO A 202 2.21 14.26 16.23
N SER A 203 3.25 14.87 15.67
CA SER A 203 3.48 14.89 14.22
C SER A 203 3.87 13.50 13.71
N ILE A 204 3.79 13.26 12.38
CA ILE A 204 4.21 11.97 11.79
C ILE A 204 5.67 11.61 12.15
N PRO A 205 6.66 12.52 12.03
CA PRO A 205 8.02 12.22 12.48
C PRO A 205 8.10 11.83 13.96
N LYS A 206 7.28 12.45 14.82
CA LYS A 206 7.23 12.08 16.25
C LYS A 206 6.59 10.70 16.45
N ILE A 207 5.57 10.35 15.68
CA ILE A 207 4.98 8.99 15.70
C ILE A 207 6.02 7.95 15.28
N GLN A 208 6.82 8.21 14.23
CA GLN A 208 7.92 7.33 13.84
C GLN A 208 8.90 7.10 15.00
N GLN A 209 9.27 8.16 15.73
CA GLN A 209 10.12 8.03 16.92
C GLN A 209 9.46 7.23 18.05
N LEU A 210 8.14 7.36 18.23
CA LEU A 210 7.40 6.59 19.24
C LEU A 210 7.37 5.09 18.89
N ILE A 211 7.26 4.74 17.61
CA ILE A 211 7.36 3.35 17.13
C ILE A 211 8.76 2.80 17.41
N GLU A 212 9.82 3.53 17.04
CA GLU A 212 11.19 3.10 17.32
C GLU A 212 11.48 3.01 18.83
N ALA A 213 10.91 3.90 19.64
CA ALA A 213 11.01 3.83 21.09
C ALA A 213 10.26 2.61 21.67
N ALA A 214 9.14 2.20 21.08
CA ALA A 214 8.46 0.96 21.44
C ALA A 214 9.35 -0.25 21.15
N TRP A 215 9.99 -0.28 19.97
CA TRP A 215 10.95 -1.32 19.61
C TRP A 215 12.16 -1.36 20.54
N ALA A 216 12.71 -0.22 20.91
CA ALA A 216 13.81 -0.15 21.87
C ALA A 216 13.44 -0.71 23.26
N LYS A 217 12.16 -0.65 23.64
CA LYS A 217 11.63 -1.24 24.88
C LYS A 217 11.34 -2.75 24.77
N GLY A 218 11.56 -3.36 23.60
CA GLY A 218 11.35 -4.80 23.39
C GLY A 218 10.02 -5.17 22.74
N PHE A 219 9.14 -4.21 22.45
CA PHE A 219 7.87 -4.50 21.74
C PHE A 219 8.15 -4.83 20.27
N ASP A 220 7.46 -5.84 19.73
CA ASP A 220 7.38 -6.12 18.29
C ASP A 220 8.73 -6.14 17.54
N GLN A 221 9.68 -6.96 17.99
CA GLN A 221 10.98 -7.10 17.31
C GLN A 221 10.82 -7.65 15.87
N GLN A 222 9.80 -8.47 15.61
CA GLN A 222 9.53 -8.98 14.27
C GLN A 222 9.10 -7.85 13.31
N GLY A 223 8.17 -6.99 13.71
CA GLY A 223 7.79 -5.82 12.92
C GLY A 223 8.95 -4.84 12.71
N ARG A 224 9.80 -4.68 13.73
CA ARG A 224 11.06 -3.92 13.64
C ARG A 224 11.97 -4.46 12.52
N GLU A 225 12.23 -5.77 12.51
CA GLU A 225 13.08 -6.42 11.50
C GLU A 225 12.47 -6.30 10.10
N GLN A 226 11.16 -6.54 9.96
CA GLN A 226 10.43 -6.41 8.69
C GLN A 226 10.56 -5.01 8.07
N LEU A 227 10.59 -3.97 8.90
CA LEU A 227 10.74 -2.58 8.47
C LEU A 227 12.22 -2.14 8.40
N GLY A 228 13.17 -3.07 8.40
CA GLY A 228 14.60 -2.76 8.30
C GLY A 228 15.11 -1.92 9.48
N ASN A 229 14.58 -2.18 10.67
CA ASN A 229 14.98 -1.60 11.96
C ASN A 229 14.80 -0.09 12.12
N LYS A 230 14.09 0.58 11.19
CA LYS A 230 13.99 2.05 11.19
C LYS A 230 12.77 2.52 10.41
N VAL A 231 11.99 3.43 10.99
CA VAL A 231 10.89 4.15 10.31
C VAL A 231 11.11 5.65 10.31
N THR A 232 11.88 6.21 11.24
CA THR A 232 12.18 7.63 11.32
C THR A 232 12.89 8.12 10.06
N ASN A 233 12.41 9.24 9.53
CA ASN A 233 12.90 9.84 8.28
C ASN A 233 12.78 8.93 7.06
N THR A 234 11.79 8.03 7.06
CA THR A 234 11.41 7.22 5.90
C THR A 234 9.99 7.53 5.47
N THR A 235 9.56 6.94 4.35
CA THR A 235 8.15 6.91 3.91
C THR A 235 7.55 5.52 4.06
N LYS A 236 8.07 4.72 5.01
CA LYS A 236 7.63 3.34 5.19
C LYS A 236 6.19 3.27 5.64
N TRP A 237 5.47 2.33 5.03
CA TRP A 237 4.11 2.01 5.43
C TRP A 237 4.15 1.29 6.78
N ILE A 238 3.15 1.57 7.61
CA ILE A 238 2.94 0.89 8.90
C ILE A 238 1.56 0.26 8.93
N GLY A 239 1.41 -0.77 9.74
CA GLY A 239 0.20 -1.55 9.91
C GLY A 239 -0.37 -1.51 11.32
N ALA A 240 -1.31 -2.40 11.58
CA ALA A 240 -1.96 -2.54 12.88
C ALA A 240 -0.97 -2.97 13.99
N THR A 241 0.09 -3.70 13.65
CA THR A 241 1.15 -4.17 14.55
C THR A 241 1.93 -3.02 15.17
N GLU A 242 2.45 -2.08 14.36
CA GLU A 242 3.17 -0.92 14.87
C GLU A 242 2.29 -0.02 15.75
N ILE A 243 1.00 0.11 15.40
CA ILE A 243 0.03 0.86 16.21
C ILE A 243 -0.19 0.17 17.57
N ALA A 244 -0.43 -1.14 17.58
CA ALA A 244 -0.64 -1.90 18.81
C ALA A 244 0.61 -1.87 19.70
N ALA A 245 1.80 -2.13 19.14
CA ALA A 245 3.08 -2.07 19.84
C ALA A 245 3.33 -0.70 20.48
N THR A 246 3.05 0.38 19.73
CA THR A 246 3.19 1.75 20.24
C THR A 246 2.23 1.99 21.41
N LEU A 247 0.95 1.62 21.28
CA LEU A 247 -0.03 1.75 22.36
C LEU A 247 0.38 0.97 23.62
N TYR A 248 0.82 -0.28 23.47
CA TYR A 248 1.28 -1.09 24.59
C TYR A 248 2.50 -0.45 25.29
N SER A 249 3.47 0.05 24.52
CA SER A 249 4.65 0.73 25.05
C SER A 249 4.34 1.99 25.86
N LEU A 250 3.17 2.60 25.59
CA LEU A 250 2.59 3.77 26.26
C LEU A 250 1.57 3.37 27.35
N LYS A 251 1.56 2.09 27.77
CA LYS A 251 0.68 1.53 28.81
C LYS A 251 -0.82 1.58 28.43
N VAL A 252 -1.15 1.65 27.14
CA VAL A 252 -2.54 1.58 26.65
C VAL A 252 -2.82 0.17 26.17
N ARG A 253 -3.85 -0.46 26.76
CA ARG A 253 -4.32 -1.78 26.36
C ARG A 253 -5.21 -1.67 25.15
N CYS A 254 -4.92 -2.46 24.12
CA CYS A 254 -5.75 -2.61 22.94
C CYS A 254 -5.93 -4.10 22.58
N GLN A 255 -6.88 -4.38 21.70
CA GLN A 255 -7.06 -5.67 21.04
C GLN A 255 -6.61 -5.54 19.60
N LEU A 256 -5.72 -6.45 19.17
CA LEU A 256 -5.32 -6.63 17.78
C LEU A 256 -6.11 -7.83 17.23
N LEU A 257 -7.00 -7.58 16.27
CA LEU A 257 -7.86 -8.62 15.68
C LEU A 257 -7.51 -8.82 14.22
N ASP A 258 -7.60 -10.06 13.76
CA ASP A 258 -7.30 -10.45 12.38
C ASP A 258 -8.45 -11.21 11.72
N PHE A 259 -9.17 -10.52 10.83
CA PHE A 259 -10.16 -11.07 9.92
C PHE A 259 -9.44 -11.49 8.64
N HIS A 260 -8.73 -12.61 8.75
CA HIS A 260 -7.76 -13.11 7.78
C HIS A 260 -8.35 -13.58 6.44
N LYS A 261 -9.66 -13.78 6.36
CA LYS A 261 -10.39 -14.17 5.14
C LYS A 261 -11.82 -13.61 5.16
N PRO A 262 -12.49 -13.48 4.01
CA PRO A 262 -13.91 -13.17 3.98
C PRO A 262 -14.75 -14.22 4.73
N SER A 263 -15.69 -13.76 5.54
CA SER A 263 -16.60 -14.59 6.34
C SER A 263 -18.01 -14.68 5.76
N GLY A 264 -18.24 -14.12 4.57
CA GLY A 264 -19.54 -14.08 3.91
C GLY A 264 -19.46 -14.20 2.39
N PRO A 265 -20.63 -14.27 1.72
CA PRO A 265 -20.71 -14.47 0.28
C PRO A 265 -20.04 -13.33 -0.50
N GLN A 266 -19.58 -13.61 -1.72
CA GLN A 266 -18.98 -12.62 -2.62
C GLN A 266 -17.82 -11.80 -2.02
N GLY A 267 -17.04 -12.42 -1.12
CA GLY A 267 -15.88 -11.80 -0.49
C GLY A 267 -16.24 -10.76 0.59
N THR A 268 -17.44 -10.85 1.17
CA THR A 268 -17.88 -9.94 2.24
C THR A 268 -17.40 -10.37 3.62
N HIS A 269 -17.47 -9.45 4.59
CA HIS A 269 -16.98 -9.65 5.96
C HIS A 269 -18.07 -9.40 7.02
N PRO A 270 -19.14 -10.22 7.10
CA PRO A 270 -20.21 -10.03 8.09
C PRO A 270 -19.68 -10.09 9.54
N ARG A 271 -18.74 -10.98 9.85
CA ARG A 271 -18.14 -11.09 11.20
C ARG A 271 -17.42 -9.81 11.64
N LEU A 272 -16.80 -9.09 10.70
CA LEU A 272 -16.19 -7.79 10.96
C LEU A 272 -17.23 -6.76 11.41
N PHE A 273 -18.36 -6.69 10.70
CA PHE A 273 -19.45 -5.77 11.02
C PHE A 273 -20.14 -6.14 12.34
N GLU A 274 -20.37 -7.43 12.59
CA GLU A 274 -20.92 -7.94 13.85
C GLU A 274 -20.02 -7.58 15.04
N TRP A 275 -18.70 -7.80 14.90
CA TRP A 275 -17.74 -7.47 15.95
C TRP A 275 -17.72 -5.96 16.24
N ILE A 276 -17.69 -5.12 15.19
CA ILE A 276 -17.73 -3.67 15.33
C ILE A 276 -19.04 -3.20 15.96
N LYS A 277 -20.18 -3.79 15.59
CA LYS A 277 -21.47 -3.52 16.24
C LYS A 277 -21.38 -3.82 17.73
N ALA A 278 -20.96 -5.03 18.09
CA ALA A 278 -20.85 -5.46 19.47
C ALA A 278 -19.87 -4.56 20.27
N TYR A 279 -18.80 -4.07 19.64
CA TYR A 279 -17.89 -3.09 20.26
C TYR A 279 -18.62 -1.79 20.59
N PHE A 280 -19.28 -1.17 19.60
CA PHE A 280 -19.94 0.13 19.78
C PHE A 280 -21.25 0.06 20.56
N GLU A 281 -21.88 -1.11 20.67
CA GLU A 281 -23.12 -1.30 21.42
C GLU A 281 -22.89 -1.33 22.93
N LYS A 282 -21.69 -1.71 23.39
CA LYS A 282 -21.30 -1.70 24.81
C LYS A 282 -21.59 -0.33 25.44
N ARG A 283 -22.16 -0.36 26.64
CA ARG A 283 -22.46 0.84 27.43
C ARG A 283 -21.20 1.31 28.15
N GLU A 284 -20.38 2.05 27.43
CA GLU A 284 -19.21 2.75 27.95
C GLU A 284 -19.49 4.25 28.02
N PRO A 285 -19.00 4.98 29.04
CA PRO A 285 -19.18 6.43 29.14
C PRO A 285 -18.49 7.17 27.98
N TYR A 286 -17.46 6.56 27.39
CA TYR A 286 -16.70 7.13 26.30
C TYR A 286 -16.30 6.06 25.28
N LYS A 287 -16.83 6.16 24.07
CA LYS A 287 -16.59 5.20 22.98
C LYS A 287 -15.44 5.69 22.10
N LEU A 288 -14.40 4.88 21.96
CA LEU A 288 -13.24 5.19 21.14
C LEU A 288 -13.44 4.70 19.70
N PRO A 289 -12.79 5.32 18.69
CA PRO A 289 -12.79 4.80 17.34
C PRO A 289 -11.91 3.55 17.22
N ILE A 290 -12.05 2.84 16.11
CA ILE A 290 -11.27 1.63 15.81
C ILE A 290 -10.37 1.90 14.61
N TYR A 291 -9.09 1.56 14.73
CA TYR A 291 -8.16 1.54 13.59
C TYR A 291 -8.46 0.32 12.72
N LEU A 292 -8.64 0.50 11.41
CA LEU A 292 -8.97 -0.54 10.44
C LEU A 292 -7.90 -0.60 9.35
N GLN A 293 -7.16 -1.71 9.30
CA GLN A 293 -6.16 -2.01 8.26
C GLN A 293 -6.74 -2.94 7.21
N HIS A 294 -6.35 -2.74 5.95
CA HIS A 294 -6.31 -3.79 4.93
C HIS A 294 -5.01 -3.63 4.13
N HIS A 295 -4.74 -4.56 3.22
CA HIS A 295 -3.56 -4.43 2.36
C HIS A 295 -3.59 -3.10 1.58
N GLY A 296 -2.50 -2.33 1.68
CA GLY A 296 -2.30 -1.07 0.96
C GLY A 296 -2.88 0.19 1.61
N HIS A 297 -3.82 0.10 2.56
CA HIS A 297 -4.42 1.30 3.17
C HIS A 297 -5.06 1.05 4.53
N SER A 298 -5.15 2.10 5.34
CA SER A 298 -5.85 2.05 6.63
C SER A 298 -6.82 3.22 6.79
N ARG A 299 -7.82 3.00 7.65
CA ARG A 299 -8.93 3.93 7.91
C ARG A 299 -9.34 3.87 9.39
N THR A 300 -10.19 4.79 9.82
CA THR A 300 -10.68 4.88 11.20
C THR A 300 -12.19 4.68 11.23
N VAL A 301 -12.68 3.63 11.87
CA VAL A 301 -14.12 3.42 12.08
C VAL A 301 -14.58 4.28 13.26
N VAL A 302 -15.54 5.17 13.02
CA VAL A 302 -16.06 6.13 13.99
C VAL A 302 -17.50 5.85 14.41
N GLY A 303 -18.11 4.80 13.86
CA GLY A 303 -19.44 4.37 14.24
C GLY A 303 -20.03 3.35 13.29
N ILE A 304 -21.28 2.98 13.57
CA ILE A 304 -22.05 2.01 12.79
C ILE A 304 -23.54 2.38 12.83
N GLU A 305 -24.18 2.28 11.67
CA GLU A 305 -25.62 2.42 11.48
C GLU A 305 -26.24 1.03 11.30
N GLU A 306 -27.38 0.82 11.95
CA GLU A 306 -28.27 -0.31 11.72
C GLU A 306 -29.48 0.18 10.93
N MET A 307 -29.73 -0.46 9.78
CA MET A 307 -30.80 -0.06 8.87
C MET A 307 -32.11 -0.71 9.28
N ARG A 308 -33.25 -0.01 9.08
CA ARG A 308 -34.58 -0.59 9.37
C ARG A 308 -34.93 -1.80 8.51
N GLU A 309 -34.49 -1.78 7.25
CA GLU A 309 -34.67 -2.87 6.28
C GLU A 309 -33.69 -4.03 6.53
N GLY A 310 -32.87 -3.94 7.57
CA GLY A 310 -31.82 -4.89 7.88
C GLY A 310 -30.46 -4.52 7.30
N GLY A 311 -29.41 -5.06 7.92
CA GLY A 311 -28.02 -4.81 7.54
C GLY A 311 -27.40 -3.57 8.20
N PHE A 312 -26.11 -3.40 7.95
CA PHE A 312 -25.26 -2.44 8.64
C PHE A 312 -24.49 -1.54 7.68
N ARG A 313 -24.20 -0.32 8.10
CA ARG A 313 -23.24 0.58 7.44
C ARG A 313 -22.23 1.09 8.44
N LEU A 314 -20.95 0.88 8.17
CA LEU A 314 -19.87 1.49 8.95
C LEU A 314 -19.77 2.97 8.59
N LEU A 315 -19.44 3.79 9.59
CA LEU A 315 -19.02 5.17 9.42
C LEU A 315 -17.49 5.20 9.55
N ILE A 316 -16.81 5.54 8.47
CA ILE A 316 -15.36 5.42 8.35
C ILE A 316 -14.76 6.75 7.92
N PHE A 317 -13.86 7.26 8.73
CA PHE A 317 -12.96 8.36 8.37
C PHE A 317 -11.76 7.81 7.59
N ASP A 318 -11.48 8.44 6.45
CA ASP A 318 -10.38 8.06 5.57
C ASP A 318 -9.38 9.22 5.51
N PRO A 319 -8.08 9.02 5.83
CA PRO A 319 -7.08 10.09 5.72
C PRO A 319 -6.88 10.57 4.28
N SER A 320 -7.31 9.81 3.27
CA SER A 320 -7.30 10.25 1.87
C SER A 320 -8.42 11.25 1.55
N THR A 321 -9.44 11.38 2.42
CA THR A 321 -10.48 12.40 2.25
C THR A 321 -9.88 13.80 2.48
N PRO A 322 -9.92 14.70 1.49
CA PRO A 322 -9.33 16.03 1.64
C PRO A 322 -10.03 16.83 2.74
N ARG A 323 -9.26 17.65 3.48
CA ARG A 323 -9.80 18.57 4.50
C ARG A 323 -10.99 19.39 4.01
N LYS A 324 -10.92 19.97 2.79
CA LYS A 324 -12.02 20.74 2.20
C LYS A 324 -13.34 19.95 2.14
N GLN A 325 -13.27 18.65 1.87
CA GLN A 325 -14.45 17.78 1.82
C GLN A 325 -14.98 17.47 3.23
N MET A 326 -14.09 17.23 4.20
CA MET A 326 -14.50 17.04 5.60
C MET A 326 -15.09 18.30 6.23
N GLN A 327 -14.62 19.49 5.85
CA GLN A 327 -15.19 20.76 6.32
C GLN A 327 -16.65 20.97 5.87
N GLN A 328 -17.13 20.26 4.84
CA GLN A 328 -18.53 20.35 4.43
C GLN A 328 -19.49 19.84 5.52
N TYR A 329 -19.02 19.03 6.47
CA TYR A 329 -19.80 18.59 7.63
C TYR A 329 -20.09 19.72 8.63
N HIS A 330 -19.39 20.86 8.56
CA HIS A 330 -19.70 22.04 9.36
C HIS A 330 -20.98 22.74 8.90
N GLY A 331 -21.41 22.49 7.66
CA GLY A 331 -22.72 22.88 7.15
C GLY A 331 -23.81 21.85 7.45
N VAL A 332 -24.80 21.76 6.58
CA VAL A 332 -25.90 20.79 6.72
C VAL A 332 -25.41 19.39 6.35
N VAL A 333 -25.42 18.48 7.32
CA VAL A 333 -25.14 17.06 7.09
C VAL A 333 -26.30 16.43 6.32
N ASN A 334 -26.02 15.96 5.10
CA ASN A 334 -27.00 15.31 4.24
C ASN A 334 -26.45 14.01 3.64
N GLY A 335 -27.28 13.28 2.89
CA GLY A 335 -26.92 12.00 2.29
C GLY A 335 -25.72 12.04 1.34
N GLY A 336 -25.48 13.18 0.68
CA GLY A 336 -24.32 13.40 -0.19
C GLY A 336 -23.02 13.40 0.59
N ASN A 337 -22.93 14.22 1.64
CA ASN A 337 -21.78 14.25 2.54
C ASN A 337 -21.57 12.87 3.18
N LEU A 338 -22.64 12.26 3.70
CA LEU A 338 -22.56 10.96 4.39
C LEU A 338 -22.08 9.82 3.50
N ARG A 339 -22.21 9.91 2.16
CA ARG A 339 -21.64 8.94 1.22
C ARG A 339 -20.12 8.82 1.36
N THR A 340 -19.43 9.89 1.77
CA THR A 340 -17.96 9.87 1.90
C THR A 340 -17.51 8.95 3.02
N ILE A 341 -18.28 8.86 4.12
CA ILE A 341 -17.94 8.05 5.29
C ILE A 341 -18.70 6.74 5.40
N ARG A 342 -19.88 6.60 4.77
CA ARG A 342 -20.69 5.37 4.84
C ARG A 342 -20.06 4.27 4.01
N ARG A 343 -19.91 3.09 4.59
CA ARG A 343 -19.50 1.87 3.89
C ARG A 343 -20.44 0.72 4.23
N THR A 344 -21.04 0.13 3.22
CA THR A 344 -21.85 -1.08 3.34
C THR A 344 -20.96 -2.31 3.40
N LEU A 345 -21.54 -3.47 3.70
CA LEU A 345 -20.87 -4.77 3.64
C LEU A 345 -20.17 -5.00 2.29
N TYR A 346 -20.79 -4.59 1.18
CA TYR A 346 -20.23 -4.72 -0.17
C TYR A 346 -19.12 -3.71 -0.49
N GLY A 347 -18.96 -2.66 0.33
CA GLY A 347 -17.89 -1.68 0.20
C GLY A 347 -16.56 -2.09 0.85
N LEU A 348 -16.54 -3.22 1.59
CA LEU A 348 -15.33 -3.77 2.24
C LEU A 348 -15.12 -5.22 1.80
N LYS A 349 -14.35 -5.41 0.72
CA LYS A 349 -14.07 -6.73 0.10
C LYS A 349 -12.57 -7.07 0.01
N ALA A 350 -11.71 -6.39 0.78
CA ALA A 350 -10.31 -6.80 0.83
C ALA A 350 -10.20 -8.24 1.36
N LYS A 351 -9.15 -8.97 0.95
CA LYS A 351 -8.96 -10.37 1.36
C LYS A 351 -8.85 -10.52 2.88
N GLN A 352 -8.26 -9.53 3.54
CA GLN A 352 -8.00 -9.53 4.98
C GLN A 352 -8.19 -8.13 5.55
N TYR A 353 -8.68 -8.07 6.78
CA TYR A 353 -8.75 -6.86 7.59
C TYR A 353 -8.16 -7.10 8.97
N GLN A 354 -7.45 -6.11 9.51
CA GLN A 354 -7.02 -6.11 10.91
C GLN A 354 -7.61 -4.91 11.64
N LEU A 355 -7.97 -5.10 12.92
CA LEU A 355 -8.45 -4.02 13.78
C LEU A 355 -7.50 -3.78 14.94
N VAL A 356 -7.36 -2.51 15.34
CA VAL A 356 -6.85 -2.14 16.67
C VAL A 356 -7.93 -1.37 17.40
N ALA A 357 -8.41 -1.94 18.51
CA ALA A 357 -9.43 -1.34 19.36
C ALA A 357 -8.89 -1.15 20.77
N VAL A 358 -8.90 0.08 21.30
CA VAL A 358 -8.45 0.36 22.66
C VAL A 358 -9.48 -0.13 23.68
N THR A 359 -9.01 -0.81 24.72
CA THR A 359 -9.84 -1.51 25.73
C THR A 359 -9.45 -1.22 27.18
N GLY A 360 -8.46 -0.37 27.43
CA GLY A 360 -8.08 0.00 28.79
C GLY A 360 -6.66 0.54 28.93
N VAL A 361 -6.19 0.59 30.16
CA VAL A 361 -4.79 0.86 30.55
C VAL A 361 -4.17 -0.46 31.00
N LEU A 362 -2.89 -0.67 30.70
CA LEU A 362 -2.15 -1.86 31.10
C LEU A 362 -1.68 -1.74 32.56
N THR A 363 -1.71 -2.87 33.27
CA THR A 363 -0.94 -3.02 34.52
C THR A 363 0.54 -3.26 34.23
N ASP A 364 1.40 -3.14 35.24
CA ASP A 364 2.83 -3.41 35.07
C ASP A 364 3.12 -4.86 34.72
N GLN A 365 2.36 -5.81 35.27
CA GLN A 365 2.48 -7.22 34.90
C GLN A 365 2.14 -7.45 33.42
N GLN A 366 1.02 -6.88 32.96
CA GLN A 366 0.60 -7.02 31.56
C GLN A 366 1.63 -6.39 30.60
N TYR A 367 2.27 -5.29 30.99
CA TYR A 367 3.21 -4.57 30.12
C TYR A 367 4.31 -5.45 29.53
N GLU A 368 4.88 -6.36 30.33
CA GLU A 368 5.91 -7.29 29.88
C GLU A 368 5.34 -8.39 28.98
N GLU A 369 4.14 -8.91 29.29
CA GLU A 369 3.45 -9.92 28.48
C GLU A 369 3.13 -9.41 27.06
N TYR A 370 2.79 -8.13 26.93
CA TYR A 370 2.42 -7.49 25.65
C TYR A 370 3.61 -7.11 24.77
N LYS A 371 4.87 -7.37 25.18
CA LYS A 371 6.05 -7.19 24.30
C LYS A 371 6.01 -8.11 23.08
N VAL A 372 5.46 -9.31 23.26
CA VAL A 372 5.17 -10.24 22.15
C VAL A 372 3.75 -9.99 21.67
N LEU A 373 3.62 -9.44 20.45
CA LEU A 373 2.31 -9.19 19.87
C LEU A 373 1.55 -10.50 19.62
N ARG A 374 0.28 -10.52 20.04
CA ARG A 374 -0.66 -11.61 19.73
C ARG A 374 -1.88 -11.00 19.06
N SER A 375 -2.16 -11.43 17.83
CA SER A 375 -3.41 -11.12 17.14
C SER A 375 -4.44 -12.19 17.45
N GLN A 376 -5.67 -11.77 17.72
CA GLN A 376 -6.81 -12.67 17.81
C GLN A 376 -7.39 -12.87 16.41
N ARG A 377 -7.21 -14.08 15.86
CA ARG A 377 -7.79 -14.47 14.57
C ARG A 377 -9.29 -14.70 14.72
N ILE A 378 -10.06 -14.11 13.81
CA ILE A 378 -11.51 -14.30 13.69
C ILE A 378 -11.78 -15.03 12.37
N ASP A 379 -12.59 -16.09 12.45
CA ASP A 379 -12.99 -16.94 11.32
C ASP A 379 -14.30 -16.52 10.66
#